data_AF-A0A8T4EYV1-F1
#
_entry.id   AF-A0A8T4EYV1-F1
#
_cell.length_a   1.000
_cell.length_b   1.000
_cell.length_c   1.000
_cell.angle_alpha   90.00
_cell.angle_beta   90.00
_cell.angle_gamma   90.00
#
_symmetry.space_group_name_H-M   'P 1'
#
loop_
_entity.id
_entity.type
_entity.pdbx_description
1 polymer ?
#
loop_
_entity_poly.entity_id
_entity_poly.type
_entity_poly.pdbx_seq_one_letter_code
_entity_poly.pdbx_strand_id
1 'polypeptide(L)'
;MTTMTTTTFESDLADAVRLLRELPRHRDRRDEARAMVAQWAAAHPGREAELVIDETPGTGRVSYDLLLAHPDGGTVGLTAHTEDGVPWIVDHSTHWAAGQVLSVDGVGLSMPAALYALRSLGTRDRQVHEQLIDYRILMSEIERDGEPVSREELQRAADAFRQRRGLHGRAETMAWLAEIGLPEQAFADHMENDAKIARIRARFPSDVAYKAWLAERRSTSHIRWHWL
;
A
#
# COMPACT_ATOMS: atom_id res chain seq x y z
N MET A 1 16.65 26.21 -39.27
CA MET A 1 16.77 26.46 -37.81
C MET A 1 16.35 25.27 -36.95
N THR A 2 15.74 24.22 -37.50
CA THR A 2 15.25 23.04 -36.75
C THR A 2 16.34 22.17 -36.13
N THR A 3 17.51 22.08 -36.75
CA THR A 3 18.60 21.20 -36.31
C THR A 3 19.21 21.60 -34.96
N MET A 4 19.40 22.89 -34.68
CA MET A 4 19.97 23.33 -33.38
C MET A 4 19.05 23.03 -32.19
N THR A 5 17.74 23.20 -32.34
CA THR A 5 16.75 22.94 -31.28
C THR A 5 16.62 21.46 -30.94
N THR A 6 16.77 20.56 -31.93
CA THR A 6 16.73 19.11 -31.72
C THR A 6 17.97 18.63 -30.99
N THR A 7 19.18 19.12 -31.35
CA THR A 7 20.43 18.72 -30.68
C THR A 7 20.46 19.17 -29.21
N THR A 8 19.89 20.33 -28.90
CA THR A 8 19.73 20.78 -27.51
C THR A 8 18.79 19.85 -26.74
N PHE A 9 17.66 19.44 -27.32
CA PHE A 9 16.71 18.54 -26.65
C PHE A 9 17.29 17.15 -26.37
N GLU A 10 18.06 16.59 -27.31
CA GLU A 10 18.73 15.30 -27.11
C GLU A 10 19.72 15.34 -25.93
N SER A 11 20.46 16.46 -25.80
CA SER A 11 21.35 16.68 -24.66
C SER A 11 20.55 16.83 -23.35
N ASP A 12 19.46 17.61 -23.38
CA ASP A 12 18.59 17.82 -22.23
C ASP A 12 17.96 16.50 -21.75
N LEU A 13 17.55 15.62 -22.68
CA LEU A 13 17.04 14.28 -22.36
C LEU A 13 18.11 13.42 -21.67
N ALA A 14 19.34 13.42 -22.19
CA ALA A 14 20.43 12.64 -21.59
C ALA A 14 20.76 13.14 -20.17
N ASP A 15 20.72 14.45 -19.96
CA ASP A 15 20.96 15.08 -18.66
C ASP A 15 19.79 14.81 -17.69
N ALA A 16 18.55 14.85 -18.17
CA ALA A 16 17.35 14.48 -17.41
C ALA A 16 17.37 13.02 -16.94
N VAL A 17 17.83 12.09 -17.78
CA VAL A 17 18.00 10.69 -17.39
C VAL A 17 19.04 10.54 -16.27
N ARG A 18 20.15 11.29 -16.35
CA ARG A 18 21.17 11.29 -15.28
C ARG A 18 20.59 11.84 -13.97
N LEU A 19 19.89 12.97 -14.03
CA LEU A 19 19.17 13.55 -12.89
C LEU A 19 18.23 12.53 -12.25
N LEU A 20 17.35 11.89 -13.04
CA LEU A 20 16.36 10.92 -12.53
C LEU A 20 17.03 9.75 -11.80
N ARG A 21 18.21 9.30 -12.24
CA ARG A 21 18.97 8.22 -11.59
C ARG A 21 19.61 8.65 -10.27
N GLU A 22 19.84 9.95 -10.07
CA GLU A 22 20.46 10.53 -8.88
C GLU A 22 19.44 10.97 -7.82
N LEU A 23 18.16 11.16 -8.19
CA LEU A 23 17.14 11.62 -7.25
C LEU A 23 17.01 10.68 -6.03
N PRO A 24 16.91 11.23 -4.80
CA PRO A 24 16.77 10.42 -3.60
C PRO A 24 15.42 9.72 -3.58
N ARG A 25 15.41 8.39 -3.52
CA ARG A 25 14.20 7.56 -3.64
C ARG A 25 13.52 7.26 -2.30
N HIS A 26 13.74 8.09 -1.27
CA HIS A 26 13.11 7.92 0.04
C HIS A 26 12.09 9.02 0.30
N ARG A 27 10.96 8.67 0.91
CA ARG A 27 9.77 9.53 1.02
C ARG A 27 10.00 10.80 1.86
N ASP A 28 10.90 10.74 2.82
CA ASP A 28 11.33 11.88 3.63
C ASP A 28 12.22 12.88 2.86
N ARG A 29 12.76 12.48 1.69
CA ARG A 29 13.63 13.30 0.84
C ARG A 29 12.96 13.82 -0.44
N ARG A 30 11.61 13.81 -0.49
CA ARG A 30 10.84 14.33 -1.63
C ARG A 30 11.14 15.80 -1.92
N ASP A 31 11.29 16.60 -0.88
CA ASP A 31 11.55 18.04 -1.05
C ASP A 31 12.94 18.29 -1.63
N GLU A 32 13.91 17.43 -1.31
CA GLU A 32 15.24 17.45 -1.94
C GLU A 32 15.16 17.07 -3.42
N ALA A 33 14.42 16.01 -3.77
CA ALA A 33 14.22 15.65 -5.17
C ALA A 33 13.54 16.78 -5.97
N ARG A 34 12.53 17.43 -5.39
CA ARG A 34 11.89 18.62 -6.00
C ARG A 34 12.89 19.76 -6.19
N ALA A 35 13.75 20.03 -5.21
CA ALA A 35 14.78 21.05 -5.31
C ALA A 35 15.81 20.74 -6.41
N MET A 36 16.24 19.48 -6.53
CA MET A 36 17.14 19.04 -7.59
C MET A 36 16.52 19.22 -8.99
N VAL A 37 15.24 18.86 -9.17
CA VAL A 37 14.54 19.07 -10.45
C VAL A 37 14.33 20.55 -10.73
N ALA A 38 14.00 21.37 -9.74
CA ALA A 38 13.87 22.81 -9.92
C ALA A 38 15.21 23.46 -10.33
N GLN A 39 16.32 23.02 -9.72
CA GLN A 39 17.66 23.48 -10.09
C GLN A 39 18.02 23.06 -11.52
N TRP A 40 17.71 21.81 -11.88
CA TRP A 40 17.91 21.33 -13.24
C TRP A 40 17.06 22.12 -14.25
N ALA A 41 15.78 22.36 -13.97
CA ALA A 41 14.89 23.12 -14.85
C ALA A 41 15.38 24.57 -15.04
N ALA A 42 15.92 25.20 -13.98
CA ALA A 42 16.52 26.53 -14.07
C ALA A 42 17.78 26.58 -14.96
N ALA A 43 18.53 25.48 -15.03
CA ALA A 43 19.70 25.35 -15.92
C ALA A 43 19.32 25.03 -17.37
N HIS A 44 18.07 24.63 -17.64
CA HIS A 44 17.56 24.28 -18.97
C HIS A 44 16.37 25.18 -19.37
N PRO A 45 16.59 26.50 -19.51
CA PRO A 45 15.52 27.45 -19.81
C PRO A 45 14.87 27.13 -21.16
N GLY A 46 13.55 26.94 -21.15
CA GLY A 46 12.77 26.50 -22.31
C GLY A 46 12.23 25.07 -22.19
N ARG A 47 12.57 24.34 -21.13
CA ARG A 47 11.95 23.05 -20.78
C ARG A 47 10.94 23.24 -19.67
N GLU A 48 9.66 23.11 -20.02
CA GLU A 48 8.63 22.90 -19.00
C GLU A 48 8.83 21.49 -18.45
N ALA A 49 9.38 21.43 -17.23
CA ALA A 49 9.71 20.20 -16.54
C ALA A 49 8.79 20.02 -15.33
N GLU A 50 8.10 18.89 -15.28
CA GLU A 50 7.23 18.51 -14.17
C GLU A 50 7.71 17.20 -13.56
N LEU A 51 7.92 17.20 -12.24
CA LEU A 51 8.23 15.99 -11.48
C LEU A 51 6.94 15.37 -10.96
N VAL A 52 6.61 14.19 -11.48
CA VAL A 52 5.58 13.32 -10.93
C VAL A 52 6.24 12.41 -9.89
N ILE A 53 5.62 12.35 -8.70
CA ILE A 53 6.09 11.50 -7.61
C ILE A 53 5.04 10.41 -7.40
N ASP A 54 5.45 9.17 -7.62
CA ASP A 54 4.63 8.00 -7.28
C ASP A 54 5.05 7.46 -5.91
N GLU A 55 4.09 7.44 -4.98
CA GLU A 55 4.29 7.03 -3.61
C GLU A 55 3.58 5.72 -3.37
N THR A 56 4.31 4.61 -3.51
CA THR A 56 3.76 3.29 -3.22
C THR A 56 3.42 3.19 -1.73
N PRO A 57 2.13 3.01 -1.36
CA PRO A 57 1.72 2.93 0.04
C PRO A 57 2.44 1.80 0.79
N GLY A 58 2.77 2.02 2.06
CA GLY A 58 3.44 1.02 2.90
C GLY A 58 4.94 0.86 2.62
N THR A 59 5.50 1.62 1.68
CA THR A 59 6.94 1.69 1.45
C THR A 59 7.48 3.05 1.89
N GLY A 60 8.72 3.07 2.37
CA GLY A 60 9.46 4.32 2.56
C GLY A 60 10.02 4.89 1.26
N ARG A 61 9.78 4.24 0.12
CA ARG A 61 10.38 4.58 -1.16
C ARG A 61 9.39 5.30 -2.08
N VAL A 62 9.94 6.05 -3.03
CA VAL A 62 9.18 6.77 -4.04
C VAL A 62 9.78 6.56 -5.42
N SER A 63 8.91 6.53 -6.42
CA SER A 63 9.26 6.52 -7.83
C SER A 63 9.02 7.91 -8.43
N TYR A 64 9.73 8.19 -9.53
CA TYR A 64 9.73 9.49 -10.16
C TYR A 64 9.60 9.33 -11.66
N ASP A 65 8.70 10.10 -12.24
CA ASP A 65 8.67 10.38 -13.67
C ASP A 65 8.95 11.87 -13.87
N LEU A 66 9.76 12.18 -14.88
CA LEU A 66 9.97 13.55 -15.32
C LEU A 66 9.23 13.75 -16.64
N LEU A 67 8.31 14.70 -16.65
CA LEU A 67 7.58 15.10 -17.85
C LEU A 67 8.27 16.33 -18.44
N LEU A 68 8.59 16.27 -19.73
CA LEU A 68 9.24 17.35 -20.46
C LEU A 68 8.42 17.73 -21.69
N ALA A 69 8.20 19.03 -21.91
CA ALA A 69 7.64 19.51 -23.17
C ALA A 69 8.61 19.29 -24.35
N HIS A 70 8.13 18.64 -25.41
CA HIS A 70 8.90 18.42 -26.63
C HIS A 70 8.87 19.66 -27.55
N PRO A 71 9.98 20.07 -28.19
CA PRO A 71 10.00 21.23 -29.10
C PRO A 71 8.97 21.17 -30.24
N ASP A 72 8.77 19.97 -30.80
CA ASP A 72 7.83 19.74 -31.90
C ASP A 72 6.38 19.50 -31.42
N GLY A 73 6.12 19.71 -30.13
CA GLY A 73 4.82 19.50 -29.48
C GLY A 73 4.70 18.14 -28.80
N GLY A 74 3.86 18.11 -27.76
CA GLY A 74 3.63 16.93 -26.92
C GLY A 74 4.54 16.86 -25.69
N THR A 75 4.39 15.79 -24.92
CA THR A 75 5.11 15.55 -23.66
C THR A 75 5.93 14.27 -23.77
N VAL A 76 7.20 14.34 -23.40
CA VAL A 76 8.05 13.17 -23.20
C VAL A 76 8.06 12.83 -21.71
N GLY A 77 7.60 11.63 -21.37
CA GLY A 77 7.74 11.07 -20.03
C GLY A 77 9.03 10.26 -19.94
N LEU A 78 9.85 10.57 -18.95
CA LEU A 78 11.08 9.86 -18.63
C LEU A 78 10.94 9.17 -17.27
N THR A 79 11.23 7.87 -17.26
CA THR A 79 11.32 7.09 -16.03
C THR A 79 12.66 6.38 -16.00
N ALA A 80 13.34 6.43 -14.86
CA ALA A 80 14.55 5.65 -14.62
C ALA A 80 14.35 4.78 -13.37
N HIS A 81 14.28 3.47 -13.58
CA HIS A 81 14.22 2.49 -12.50
C HIS A 81 15.62 2.22 -11.93
N THR A 82 15.68 1.96 -10.62
CA THR A 82 16.86 1.36 -10.00
C THR A 82 16.85 -0.15 -10.24
N GLU A 83 18.02 -0.78 -10.31
CA GLU A 83 18.15 -2.25 -10.36
C GLU A 83 17.75 -2.85 -9.01
N ASP A 84 16.45 -2.82 -8.68
CA ASP A 84 15.88 -3.47 -7.50
C ASP A 84 15.40 -4.90 -7.79
N GLY A 85 15.63 -5.37 -9.02
CA GLY A 85 15.30 -6.73 -9.46
C GLY A 85 13.86 -6.91 -9.92
N VAL A 86 13.03 -5.86 -9.90
CA VAL A 86 11.66 -5.91 -10.42
C VAL A 86 11.69 -5.52 -11.92
N PRO A 87 11.20 -6.37 -12.83
CA PRO A 87 11.15 -6.02 -14.24
C PRO A 87 10.24 -4.79 -14.48
N TRP A 88 10.69 -3.83 -15.29
CA TRP A 88 9.96 -2.59 -15.63
C TRP A 88 8.51 -2.83 -16.08
N ILE A 89 8.27 -3.92 -16.80
CA ILE A 89 6.92 -4.29 -17.24
C ILE A 89 6.01 -4.56 -16.04
N VAL A 90 6.49 -5.14 -14.95
CA VAL A 90 5.69 -5.46 -13.76
C VAL A 90 5.35 -4.20 -12.97
N ASP A 91 6.29 -3.27 -12.83
CA ASP A 91 6.05 -2.01 -12.10
C ASP A 91 5.09 -1.06 -12.82
N HIS A 92 4.96 -1.15 -14.15
CA HIS A 92 4.18 -0.18 -14.94
C HIS A 92 3.00 -0.79 -15.71
N SER A 93 2.83 -2.12 -15.74
CA SER A 93 1.67 -2.76 -16.39
C SER A 93 0.41 -2.79 -15.52
N THR A 94 0.53 -2.48 -14.23
CA THR A 94 -0.61 -2.37 -13.31
C THR A 94 -0.41 -1.16 -12.40
N HIS A 95 -1.26 -0.13 -12.56
CA HIS A 95 -1.36 0.99 -11.62
C HIS A 95 -1.42 0.42 -10.19
N TRP A 96 -0.72 1.01 -9.21
CA TRP A 96 -0.69 0.51 -7.82
C TRP A 96 -2.09 0.26 -7.20
N ALA A 97 -3.14 0.88 -7.75
CA ALA A 97 -4.54 0.68 -7.36
C ALA A 97 -5.17 -0.62 -7.91
N ALA A 98 -4.60 -1.24 -8.94
CA ALA A 98 -5.04 -2.52 -9.49
C ALA A 98 -4.90 -3.67 -8.47
N GLY A 99 -4.07 -3.49 -7.44
CA GLY A 99 -3.94 -4.41 -6.32
C GLY A 99 -4.62 -3.95 -5.03
N GLN A 100 -5.40 -2.86 -5.03
CA GLN A 100 -6.06 -2.28 -3.86
C GLN A 100 -7.58 -2.33 -4.00
N VAL A 101 -8.30 -2.54 -2.89
CA VAL A 101 -9.76 -2.62 -2.86
C VAL A 101 -10.37 -1.32 -2.32
N LEU A 102 -9.78 -0.75 -1.27
CA LEU A 102 -10.21 0.52 -0.67
C LEU A 102 -9.05 1.19 0.05
N SER A 103 -9.20 2.46 0.41
CA SER A 103 -8.34 3.13 1.39
C SER A 103 -9.18 3.87 2.44
N VAL A 104 -8.73 3.87 3.69
CA VAL A 104 -9.29 4.67 4.79
C VAL A 104 -8.20 5.63 5.26
N ASP A 105 -8.51 6.93 5.30
CA ASP A 105 -7.60 7.99 5.72
C ASP A 105 -6.26 7.97 4.95
N GLY A 106 -6.34 7.67 3.64
CA GLY A 106 -5.20 7.63 2.73
C GLY A 106 -4.37 6.35 2.77
N VAL A 107 -4.72 5.37 3.61
CA VAL A 107 -3.99 4.09 3.67
C VAL A 107 -4.79 2.96 3.06
N GLY A 108 -4.19 2.30 2.06
CA GLY A 108 -4.82 1.27 1.25
C GLY A 108 -5.00 -0.10 1.92
N LEU A 109 -5.99 -0.84 1.44
CA LEU A 109 -6.23 -2.25 1.68
C LEU A 109 -6.01 -3.02 0.37
N SER A 110 -5.03 -3.92 0.35
CA SER A 110 -4.72 -4.73 -0.84
C SER A 110 -5.80 -5.80 -1.12
N MET A 111 -5.88 -6.25 -2.37
CA MET A 111 -6.77 -7.34 -2.81
C MET A 111 -6.49 -8.66 -2.06
N PRO A 112 -5.22 -9.10 -1.87
CA PRO A 112 -4.94 -10.27 -1.03
C PRO A 112 -5.43 -10.09 0.42
N ALA A 113 -5.19 -8.92 1.03
CA ALA A 113 -5.63 -8.65 2.41
C ALA A 113 -7.16 -8.57 2.53
N ALA A 114 -7.84 -8.00 1.53
CA ALA A 114 -9.29 -7.97 1.45
C ALA A 114 -9.90 -9.37 1.29
N LEU A 115 -9.39 -10.18 0.35
CA LEU A 115 -9.82 -11.56 0.17
C LEU A 115 -9.60 -12.38 1.44
N TYR A 116 -8.49 -12.13 2.12
CA TYR A 116 -8.18 -12.75 3.40
C TYR A 116 -9.21 -12.36 4.47
N ALA A 117 -9.48 -11.07 4.64
CA ALA A 117 -10.48 -10.56 5.58
C ALA A 117 -11.88 -11.11 5.28
N LEU A 118 -12.29 -11.18 4.01
CA LEU A 118 -13.59 -11.75 3.63
C LEU A 118 -13.70 -13.24 3.97
N ARG A 119 -12.62 -13.99 3.74
CA ARG A 119 -12.58 -15.40 4.07
C ARG A 119 -12.54 -15.62 5.58
N SER A 120 -11.86 -14.77 6.35
CA SER A 120 -11.76 -14.90 7.81
C SER A 120 -13.06 -14.51 8.53
N LEU A 121 -13.76 -13.50 8.03
CA LEU A 121 -14.91 -12.91 8.72
C LEU A 121 -16.18 -13.76 8.63
N GLY A 122 -16.30 -14.65 7.63
CA GLY A 122 -17.21 -15.80 7.62
C GLY A 122 -18.71 -15.55 7.90
N THR A 123 -19.15 -14.30 8.00
CA THR A 123 -20.48 -13.92 8.51
C THR A 123 -21.34 -13.40 7.37
N ARG A 124 -22.46 -14.09 7.12
CA ARG A 124 -23.42 -13.82 6.04
C ARG A 124 -24.30 -12.57 6.28
N ASP A 125 -24.23 -11.96 7.46
CA ASP A 125 -25.20 -10.94 7.89
C ASP A 125 -24.74 -9.48 7.76
N ARG A 126 -23.44 -9.22 7.55
CA ARG A 126 -22.92 -7.85 7.35
C ARG A 126 -22.55 -7.62 5.90
N GLN A 127 -22.89 -6.46 5.37
CA GLN A 127 -22.47 -6.10 4.02
C GLN A 127 -20.94 -6.06 3.98
N VAL A 128 -20.36 -6.86 3.09
CA VAL A 128 -18.91 -7.06 2.87
C VAL A 128 -18.11 -5.75 2.89
N HIS A 129 -18.70 -4.67 2.39
CA HIS A 129 -18.05 -3.36 2.35
C HIS A 129 -17.75 -2.79 3.76
N GLU A 130 -18.67 -2.92 4.72
CA GLU A 130 -18.46 -2.44 6.09
C GLU A 130 -17.38 -3.24 6.81
N GLN A 131 -17.33 -4.54 6.54
CA GLN A 131 -16.35 -5.45 7.12
C GLN A 131 -14.93 -5.07 6.72
N LEU A 132 -14.73 -4.70 5.44
CA LEU A 132 -13.43 -4.27 4.93
C LEU A 132 -13.00 -2.91 5.50
N ILE A 133 -13.95 -1.99 5.69
CA ILE A 133 -13.69 -0.69 6.34
C ILE A 133 -13.32 -0.91 7.81
N ASP A 134 -14.12 -1.67 8.56
CA ASP A 134 -13.85 -2.02 9.97
C ASP A 134 -12.46 -2.66 10.10
N TYR A 135 -12.12 -3.60 9.22
CA TYR A 135 -10.82 -4.26 9.19
C TYR A 135 -9.68 -3.25 8.98
N ARG A 136 -9.80 -2.33 7.99
CA ARG A 136 -8.77 -1.32 7.76
C ARG A 136 -8.62 -0.37 8.95
N ILE A 137 -9.72 0.07 9.59
CA ILE A 137 -9.67 0.91 10.81
C ILE A 137 -8.90 0.18 11.92
N LEU A 138 -9.19 -1.10 12.14
CA LEU A 138 -8.50 -1.91 13.16
C LEU A 138 -7.03 -2.06 12.85
N MET A 139 -6.65 -2.27 11.58
CA MET A 139 -5.24 -2.33 11.20
C MET A 139 -4.52 -1.01 11.50
N SER A 140 -5.16 0.14 11.32
CA SER A 140 -4.55 1.44 11.68
C SER A 140 -4.35 1.59 13.18
N GLU A 141 -5.30 1.11 13.99
CA GLU A 141 -5.12 1.12 15.45
C GLU A 141 -4.02 0.16 15.90
N ILE A 142 -3.89 -0.99 15.23
CA ILE A 142 -2.80 -1.95 15.45
C ILE A 142 -1.46 -1.35 15.06
N GLU A 143 -1.36 -0.66 13.93
CA GLU A 143 -0.13 0.01 13.48
C GLU A 143 0.32 1.10 14.47
N ARG A 144 -0.64 1.78 15.13
CA ARG A 144 -0.36 2.74 16.22
C ARG A 144 0.05 2.05 17.51
N ASP A 145 -0.48 0.86 17.75
CA ASP A 145 -0.20 0.02 18.90
C ASP A 145 1.02 -0.86 18.64
N GLY A 146 2.21 -0.30 18.85
CA GLY A 146 3.48 -1.00 18.67
C GLY A 146 3.79 -2.08 19.72
N GLU A 147 2.84 -2.42 20.59
CA GLU A 147 3.04 -3.41 21.65
C GLU A 147 3.07 -4.84 21.06
N PRO A 148 4.12 -5.63 21.35
CA PRO A 148 4.22 -6.99 20.85
C PRO A 148 3.10 -7.90 21.38
N VAL A 149 2.78 -8.95 20.63
CA VAL A 149 1.81 -9.96 21.05
C VAL A 149 2.50 -11.01 21.90
N SER A 150 1.95 -11.29 23.09
CA SER A 150 2.45 -12.36 23.94
C SER A 150 2.14 -13.74 23.37
N ARG A 151 2.94 -14.75 23.75
CA ARG A 151 2.68 -16.15 23.35
C ARG A 151 1.29 -16.63 23.77
N GLU A 152 0.80 -16.18 24.92
CA GLU A 152 -0.52 -16.54 25.44
C GLU A 152 -1.66 -15.95 24.61
N GLU A 153 -1.49 -14.73 24.12
CA GLU A 153 -2.45 -14.11 23.20
C GLU A 153 -2.48 -14.79 21.83
N LEU A 154 -1.31 -15.13 21.28
CA LEU A 154 -1.22 -15.91 20.04
C LEU A 154 -1.89 -17.27 20.16
N GLN A 155 -1.67 -17.97 21.28
CA GLN A 155 -2.29 -19.26 21.53
C GLN A 155 -3.82 -19.13 21.64
N ARG A 156 -4.32 -18.13 22.38
CA ARG A 156 -5.77 -17.86 22.48
C ARG A 156 -6.39 -17.53 21.13
N ALA A 157 -5.71 -16.74 20.30
CA ALA A 157 -6.17 -16.43 18.95
C ALA A 157 -6.25 -17.70 18.09
N ALA A 158 -5.20 -18.55 18.14
CA ALA A 158 -5.15 -19.82 17.42
C ALA A 158 -6.26 -20.79 17.85
N ASP A 159 -6.54 -20.89 19.14
CA ASP A 159 -7.58 -21.77 19.65
C ASP A 159 -8.98 -21.26 19.30
N ALA A 160 -9.22 -19.95 19.40
CA ALA A 160 -10.48 -19.35 18.97
C ALA A 160 -10.69 -19.51 17.45
N PHE A 161 -9.65 -19.35 16.65
CA PHE A 161 -9.70 -19.57 15.20
C PHE A 161 -10.09 -21.01 14.88
N ARG A 162 -9.40 -21.97 15.50
CA ARG A 162 -9.66 -23.41 15.34
C ARG A 162 -11.09 -23.78 15.73
N GLN A 163 -11.58 -23.29 16.86
CA GLN A 163 -12.95 -23.52 17.34
C GLN A 163 -14.00 -23.03 16.34
N ARG A 164 -13.85 -21.81 15.79
CA ARG A 164 -14.78 -21.26 14.77
C ARG A 164 -14.82 -22.09 13.49
N ARG A 165 -13.75 -22.82 13.18
CA ARG A 165 -13.57 -23.60 11.96
C ARG A 165 -13.78 -25.10 12.14
N GLY A 166 -14.01 -25.57 13.36
CA GLY A 166 -14.08 -27.00 13.66
C GLY A 166 -12.75 -27.73 13.44
N LEU A 167 -11.62 -27.03 13.61
CA LEU A 167 -10.28 -27.62 13.49
C LEU A 167 -9.82 -28.09 14.87
N HIS A 168 -9.47 -29.36 15.01
CA HIS A 168 -9.17 -30.01 16.28
C HIS A 168 -7.68 -30.12 16.59
N GLY A 169 -6.81 -29.61 15.71
CA GLY A 169 -5.37 -29.61 15.97
C GLY A 169 -4.52 -29.02 14.85
N ARG A 170 -3.20 -29.06 15.07
CA ARG A 170 -2.21 -28.54 14.12
C ARG A 170 -2.28 -29.24 12.76
N ALA A 171 -2.41 -30.57 12.73
CA ALA A 171 -2.48 -31.32 11.47
C ALA A 171 -3.66 -30.88 10.60
N GLU A 172 -4.85 -30.77 11.18
CA GLU A 172 -6.05 -30.27 10.47
C GLU A 172 -5.91 -28.81 10.07
N THR A 173 -5.29 -27.98 10.91
CA THR A 173 -4.99 -26.58 10.56
C THR A 173 -4.06 -26.50 9.34
N MET A 174 -3.01 -27.31 9.29
CA MET A 174 -2.06 -27.33 8.17
C MET A 174 -2.69 -27.88 6.89
N ALA A 175 -3.53 -28.92 6.98
CA ALA A 175 -4.28 -29.45 5.85
C ALA A 175 -5.24 -28.39 5.28
N TRP A 176 -5.95 -27.68 6.14
CA TRP A 176 -6.84 -26.59 5.75
C TRP A 176 -6.07 -25.43 5.10
N LEU A 177 -4.91 -25.04 5.65
CA LEU A 177 -4.05 -24.01 5.05
C LEU A 177 -3.58 -24.41 3.64
N ALA A 178 -3.18 -25.67 3.45
CA ALA A 178 -2.80 -26.18 2.14
C ALA A 178 -3.98 -26.19 1.16
N GLU A 179 -5.17 -26.61 1.60
CA GLU A 179 -6.40 -26.64 0.79
C GLU A 179 -6.76 -25.27 0.24
N ILE A 180 -6.64 -24.22 1.06
CA ILE A 180 -6.97 -22.84 0.67
C ILE A 180 -5.80 -22.07 0.06
N GLY A 181 -4.63 -22.71 -0.09
CA GLY A 181 -3.44 -22.15 -0.71
C GLY A 181 -2.70 -21.09 0.13
N LEU A 182 -2.75 -21.19 1.46
CA LEU A 182 -2.05 -20.25 2.35
C LEU A 182 -0.80 -20.89 2.99
N PRO A 183 0.34 -20.17 3.03
CA PRO A 183 1.55 -20.66 3.69
C PRO A 183 1.40 -20.60 5.21
N GLU A 184 2.18 -21.42 5.93
CA GLU A 184 2.19 -21.45 7.41
C GLU A 184 2.47 -20.07 8.02
N GLN A 185 3.38 -19.30 7.42
CA GLN A 185 3.72 -17.97 7.90
C GLN A 185 2.50 -17.03 7.87
N ALA A 186 1.66 -17.11 6.84
CA ALA A 186 0.44 -16.30 6.74
C ALA A 186 -0.57 -16.65 7.86
N PHE A 187 -0.54 -17.88 8.38
CA PHE A 187 -1.33 -18.23 9.55
C PHE A 187 -0.77 -17.59 10.82
N ALA A 188 0.55 -17.60 11.01
CA ALA A 188 1.18 -16.96 12.17
C ALA A 188 0.90 -15.44 12.19
N ASP A 189 1.10 -14.77 11.07
CA ASP A 189 0.83 -13.33 10.91
C ASP A 189 -0.66 -13.01 11.16
N HIS A 190 -1.56 -13.91 10.74
CA HIS A 190 -2.98 -13.76 11.02
C HIS A 190 -3.31 -13.92 12.50
N MET A 191 -2.73 -14.90 13.19
CA MET A 191 -2.96 -15.07 14.63
C MET A 191 -2.44 -13.88 15.42
N GLU A 192 -1.38 -13.24 14.96
CA GLU A 192 -0.90 -11.99 15.51
C GLU A 192 -1.94 -10.87 15.36
N ASN A 193 -2.49 -10.69 14.16
CA ASN A 193 -3.52 -9.68 13.91
C ASN A 193 -4.81 -9.97 14.69
N ASP A 194 -5.29 -11.22 14.72
CA ASP A 194 -6.48 -11.62 15.48
C ASP A 194 -6.30 -11.36 16.98
N ALA A 195 -5.11 -11.65 17.52
CA ALA A 195 -4.77 -11.36 18.91
C ALA A 195 -4.81 -9.86 19.23
N LYS A 196 -4.25 -9.02 18.36
CA LYS A 196 -4.28 -7.57 18.54
C LYS A 196 -5.69 -7.00 18.40
N ILE A 197 -6.49 -7.50 17.45
CA ILE A 197 -7.92 -7.13 17.34
C ILE A 197 -8.67 -7.53 18.62
N ALA A 198 -8.43 -8.72 19.15
CA ALA A 198 -9.05 -9.18 20.39
C ALA A 198 -8.65 -8.28 21.58
N ARG A 199 -7.38 -7.85 21.64
CA ARG A 199 -6.90 -6.89 22.65
C ARG A 199 -7.61 -5.55 22.52
N ILE A 200 -7.75 -5.00 21.31
CA ILE A 200 -8.50 -3.77 21.06
C ILE A 200 -9.95 -3.92 21.52
N ARG A 201 -10.61 -5.02 21.13
CA ARG A 201 -12.00 -5.31 21.54
C ARG A 201 -12.16 -5.41 23.05
N ALA A 202 -11.17 -5.97 23.76
CA ALA A 202 -11.18 -6.09 25.21
C ALA A 202 -11.06 -4.74 25.95
N ARG A 203 -10.68 -3.65 25.28
CA ARG A 203 -10.68 -2.28 25.84
C ARG A 203 -12.10 -1.75 26.05
N PHE A 204 -13.11 -2.38 25.44
CA PHE A 204 -14.49 -1.92 25.49
C PHE A 204 -15.30 -2.74 26.50
N PRO A 205 -16.21 -2.09 27.26
CA PRO A 205 -16.99 -2.77 28.29
C PRO A 205 -18.03 -3.75 27.74
N SER A 206 -18.35 -3.67 26.45
CA SER A 206 -19.25 -4.59 25.77
C SER A 206 -19.04 -4.57 24.25
N ASP A 207 -19.56 -5.58 23.58
CA ASP A 207 -19.61 -5.62 22.12
C ASP A 207 -20.43 -4.47 21.50
N VAL A 208 -21.44 -3.98 22.22
CA VAL A 208 -22.23 -2.82 21.77
C VAL A 208 -21.36 -1.57 21.77
N ALA A 209 -20.55 -1.35 22.81
CA ALA A 209 -19.63 -0.23 22.89
C ALA A 209 -18.54 -0.31 21.82
N TYR A 210 -17.98 -1.49 21.57
CA TYR A 210 -17.01 -1.72 20.49
C TYR A 210 -17.60 -1.41 19.10
N LYS A 211 -18.83 -1.87 18.83
CA LYS A 211 -19.51 -1.60 17.56
C LYS A 211 -19.85 -0.11 17.39
N ALA A 212 -20.23 0.57 18.46
CA ALA A 212 -20.49 2.02 18.44
C ALA A 212 -19.21 2.80 18.09
N TRP A 213 -18.07 2.43 18.71
CA TRP A 213 -16.77 3.01 18.39
C TRP A 213 -16.37 2.81 16.92
N LEU A 214 -16.56 1.60 16.37
CA LEU A 214 -16.31 1.34 14.94
C LEU A 214 -17.22 2.20 14.04
N ALA A 215 -18.50 2.35 14.41
CA ALA A 215 -19.44 3.18 13.65
C ALA A 215 -19.06 4.67 13.65
N GLU A 216 -18.63 5.19 14.81
CA GLU A 216 -18.11 6.56 14.93
C GLU A 216 -16.84 6.76 14.09
N ARG A 217 -15.86 5.84 14.18
CA ARG A 217 -14.65 5.93 13.35
C ARG A 217 -15.01 5.95 11.87
N ARG A 218 -15.91 5.08 11.43
CA ARG A 218 -16.40 5.06 10.04
C ARG A 218 -17.02 6.37 9.58
N SER A 219 -17.81 7.05 10.41
CA SER A 219 -18.44 8.32 10.03
C SER A 219 -17.45 9.49 9.97
N THR A 220 -16.34 9.40 10.69
CA THR A 220 -15.29 10.44 10.71
C THR A 220 -14.15 10.21 9.72
N SER A 221 -13.99 8.99 9.20
CA SER A 221 -12.90 8.65 8.27
C SER A 221 -13.23 9.00 6.82
N HIS A 222 -12.21 9.38 6.05
CA HIS A 222 -12.33 9.56 4.61
C HIS A 222 -12.12 8.23 3.88
N ILE A 223 -13.22 7.65 3.38
CA ILE A 223 -13.24 6.34 2.72
C ILE A 223 -13.25 6.53 1.20
N ARG A 224 -12.26 5.94 0.52
CA ARG A 224 -12.21 5.90 -0.95
C ARG A 224 -12.18 4.45 -1.43
N TRP A 225 -13.18 4.08 -2.22
CA TRP A 225 -13.20 2.80 -2.92
C TRP A 225 -12.39 2.91 -4.20
N HIS A 226 -11.55 1.90 -4.45
CA HIS A 226 -10.77 1.80 -5.68
C HIS A 226 -11.38 0.66 -6.47
N TRP A 227 -12.32 1.01 -7.35
CA TRP A 227 -12.85 0.08 -8.34
C TRP A 227 -12.10 0.32 -9.66
N LEU A 228 -11.76 -0.77 -10.35
CA LEU A 228 -11.36 -0.75 -11.76
C LEU A 228 -12.59 -0.46 -12.63
#